data_AF-A0A3M1IMB8-F1
#
_entry.id   AF-A0A3M1IMB8-F1
#
_cell.length_a   1.000
_cell.length_b   1.000
_cell.length_c   1.000
_cell.angle_alpha   90.00
_cell.angle_beta   90.00
_cell.angle_gamma   90.00
#
_symmetry.space_group_name_H-M   'P 1'
#
loop_
_entity.id
_entity.type
_entity.pdbx_description
1 polymer ?
#
loop_
_entity_poly.entity_id
_entity_poly.type
_entity_poly.pdbx_seq_one_letter_code
_entity_poly.pdbx_strand_id
1 'polypeptide(L)'
;MSYLSNSLPSGDLCLLNMIRFYLLVSLLQFWVATLLRAQECVADPGPAVFFEDFGSGPNPGLAPSSGSIGFIFGTTNPNGYIVANRSGREDQLWHDGPDHTEGDTDGYMLLFNASDGPSAFYRSTFTGLCPTTDYIFTCYLANLMVPTSCIGNPVHPEVRFTAIDPSDETVLLSTTTRQILVRSRLEWHEFSFRFRTRPNQSEVYIQLTNEAPGGCGNALGMDDLSLSLCNIQQTQTLDLCDTPDGRIQVGSSIYTTPGTYLDALPLPNSCNDTLITTIINGEQRRLPSLRYTFCQGDVLEVAGRTFTSSASFVDTLPGPSADCPFYQAYEISAQAPQTYPQDIILCPGESIRVGTKVYAQAGVYIDSLLTAAGCDSVVITSVQTPTIQVEVIPDILSIELGQRAVLNASVQGTTDFVLTWQGPGGLSCTDCASPLLVAQASGPYQLIATDLDSGCSDSAVVVVSVLNCEEVFIPNAFSPNFDQFNDQLELFTEDCFTRLISWRIFDRWGAQVYEVIDNPLSGHRFPGWDGFVRGQPAPQGVYSYQLLLERDNGTLKKVSGEVVLLR
;
A
#
# COMPACT_ATOMS: atom_id res chain seq x y z
N MET A 1 19.60 63.88 28.62
CA MET A 1 20.45 62.84 27.99
C MET A 1 20.01 61.50 28.55
N SER A 2 19.59 60.48 27.84
CA SER A 2 19.36 60.24 26.42
C SER A 2 18.71 58.85 26.32
N TYR A 3 17.54 58.79 25.70
CA TYR A 3 17.07 57.76 24.77
C TYR A 3 17.10 56.28 25.20
N LEU A 4 15.91 55.67 25.25
CA LEU A 4 15.50 54.62 24.31
C LEU A 4 14.02 54.24 24.52
N SER A 5 13.24 54.53 23.48
CA SER A 5 11.91 54.03 23.15
C SER A 5 11.96 52.56 22.74
N ASN A 6 10.86 51.82 22.93
CA ASN A 6 10.26 50.85 22.00
C ASN A 6 9.10 50.13 22.73
N SER A 7 7.84 50.48 22.46
CA SER A 7 6.97 49.93 21.40
C SER A 7 6.65 48.45 21.58
N LEU A 8 5.48 48.17 22.17
CA LEU A 8 4.83 46.87 22.20
C LEU A 8 4.47 46.41 20.77
N PRO A 9 4.71 45.14 20.39
CA PRO A 9 4.52 44.69 19.03
C PRO A 9 3.04 44.46 18.67
N SER A 10 2.71 44.89 17.46
CA SER A 10 1.44 44.83 16.74
C SER A 10 0.99 43.40 16.34
N GLY A 11 1.15 42.41 17.22
CA GLY A 11 0.75 41.01 17.00
C GLY A 11 -0.54 40.61 17.71
N ASP A 12 -0.77 41.13 18.92
CA ASP A 12 -1.87 40.66 19.78
C ASP A 12 -3.22 41.31 19.48
N LEU A 13 -3.26 42.46 18.77
CA LEU A 13 -4.51 43.04 18.28
C LEU A 13 -5.09 42.30 17.07
N CYS A 14 -4.27 41.56 16.33
CA CYS A 14 -4.71 40.84 15.13
C CYS A 14 -5.36 39.49 15.50
N LEU A 15 -4.79 38.76 16.47
CA LEU A 15 -5.34 37.49 16.96
C LEU A 15 -6.67 37.68 17.70
N LEU A 16 -6.79 38.74 18.50
CA LEU A 16 -8.03 39.03 19.24
C LEU A 16 -9.18 39.45 18.31
N ASN A 17 -8.86 40.18 17.22
CA ASN A 17 -9.83 40.53 16.19
C ASN A 17 -10.20 39.34 15.29
N MET A 18 -9.27 38.42 15.01
CA MET A 18 -9.58 37.17 14.28
C MET A 18 -10.51 36.26 15.08
N ILE A 19 -10.29 36.09 16.38
CA ILE A 19 -11.15 35.26 17.24
C ILE A 19 -12.54 35.91 17.40
N ARG A 20 -12.62 37.23 17.54
CA ARG A 20 -13.90 37.95 17.53
C ARG A 20 -14.62 37.84 16.18
N PHE A 21 -13.89 37.87 15.05
CA PHE A 21 -14.48 37.73 13.71
C PHE A 21 -14.97 36.30 13.46
N TYR A 22 -14.23 35.27 13.88
CA TYR A 22 -14.70 33.87 13.78
C TYR A 22 -15.86 33.58 14.74
N LEU A 23 -15.89 34.14 15.95
CA LEU A 23 -17.04 34.03 16.86
C LEU A 23 -18.26 34.79 16.33
N LEU A 24 -18.08 35.98 15.74
CA LEU A 24 -19.17 36.72 15.09
C LEU A 24 -19.67 36.02 13.83
N VAL A 25 -18.81 35.42 13.00
CA VAL A 25 -19.21 34.68 11.79
C VAL A 25 -19.85 33.33 12.14
N SER A 26 -19.40 32.64 13.19
CA SER A 26 -20.05 31.41 13.67
C SER A 26 -21.35 31.68 14.43
N LEU A 27 -21.47 32.80 15.17
CA LEU A 27 -22.75 33.29 15.71
C LEU A 27 -23.67 33.78 14.61
N LEU A 28 -23.17 34.39 13.53
CA LEU A 28 -23.97 34.78 12.36
C LEU A 28 -24.38 33.55 11.54
N GLN A 29 -23.56 32.50 11.45
CA GLN A 29 -23.92 31.23 10.82
C GLN A 29 -24.90 30.40 11.67
N PHE A 30 -24.81 30.50 13.00
CA PHE A 30 -25.86 29.97 13.90
C PHE A 30 -27.15 30.80 13.82
N TRP A 31 -27.08 32.12 13.67
CA TRP A 31 -28.24 33.00 13.51
C TRP A 31 -28.86 32.94 12.10
N VAL A 32 -28.09 32.62 11.07
CA VAL A 32 -28.59 32.45 9.69
C VAL A 32 -29.06 31.01 9.46
N ALA A 33 -28.56 30.01 10.19
CA ALA A 33 -29.11 28.65 10.20
C ALA A 33 -30.36 28.50 11.11
N THR A 34 -30.71 29.52 11.91
CA THR A 34 -31.97 29.57 12.67
C THR A 34 -32.77 30.85 12.44
N LEU A 35 -32.66 31.47 11.27
CA LEU A 35 -33.89 31.94 10.65
C LEU A 35 -34.59 30.67 10.22
N LEU A 36 -35.50 30.20 11.07
CA LEU A 36 -36.55 29.27 10.68
C LEU A 36 -36.94 29.64 9.25
N ARG A 37 -36.57 28.81 8.26
CA ARG A 37 -37.43 28.72 7.09
C ARG A 37 -38.75 28.33 7.72
N ALA A 38 -39.68 29.29 7.78
CA ALA A 38 -41.07 28.94 7.98
C ALA A 38 -41.30 27.84 6.94
N GLN A 39 -41.54 26.63 7.43
CA GLN A 39 -41.68 25.43 6.62
C GLN A 39 -42.67 25.81 5.52
N GLU A 40 -42.17 25.95 4.28
CA GLU A 40 -42.97 26.36 3.14
C GLU A 40 -44.14 25.38 3.08
N CYS A 41 -45.38 25.88 3.02
CA CYS A 41 -46.53 25.02 2.81
C CYS A 41 -46.26 24.18 1.55
N VAL A 42 -46.78 22.95 1.50
CA VAL A 42 -46.65 22.12 0.29
C VAL A 42 -47.08 22.94 -0.93
N ALA A 43 -46.34 22.84 -2.04
CA ALA A 43 -46.59 23.61 -3.27
C ALA A 43 -48.02 23.42 -3.84
N ASP A 44 -48.72 22.37 -3.40
CA ASP A 44 -50.13 22.15 -3.57
C ASP A 44 -50.77 21.86 -2.19
N PRO A 45 -51.42 22.83 -1.54
CA PRO A 45 -52.05 22.66 -0.23
C PRO A 45 -53.29 21.75 -0.25
N GLY A 46 -53.70 21.24 -1.42
CA GLY A 46 -54.97 20.56 -1.63
C GLY A 46 -56.08 21.55 -2.01
N PRO A 47 -57.34 21.07 -2.17
CA PRO A 47 -58.45 21.90 -2.62
C PRO A 47 -58.70 23.06 -1.65
N ALA A 48 -58.98 24.23 -2.21
CA ALA A 48 -59.33 25.40 -1.43
C ALA A 48 -60.58 25.13 -0.59
N VAL A 49 -60.53 25.49 0.70
CA VAL A 49 -61.71 25.46 1.57
C VAL A 49 -62.71 26.57 1.21
N PHE A 50 -62.25 27.58 0.46
CA PHE A 50 -63.07 28.62 -0.15
C PHE A 50 -62.41 29.08 -1.46
N PHE A 51 -63.21 29.29 -2.50
CA PHE A 51 -62.79 29.89 -3.76
C PHE A 51 -63.88 30.86 -4.27
N GLU A 52 -63.48 32.01 -4.80
CA GLU A 52 -64.35 33.03 -5.38
C GLU A 52 -63.66 33.70 -6.57
N ASP A 53 -64.25 33.54 -7.76
CA ASP A 53 -63.86 34.14 -9.03
C ASP A 53 -64.84 35.23 -9.48
N PHE A 54 -65.81 35.60 -8.64
CA PHE A 54 -66.88 36.57 -8.94
C PHE A 54 -67.84 36.18 -10.08
N GLY A 55 -67.69 34.98 -10.67
CA GLY A 55 -68.51 34.42 -11.75
C GLY A 55 -68.30 35.09 -13.11
N SER A 56 -69.20 34.87 -14.07
CA SER A 56 -69.08 35.42 -15.44
C SER A 56 -70.39 35.96 -16.04
N GLY A 57 -70.25 36.84 -17.04
CA GLY A 57 -71.36 37.35 -17.84
C GLY A 57 -71.20 38.78 -18.38
N PRO A 58 -72.29 39.39 -18.88
CA PRO A 58 -72.25 40.73 -19.47
C PRO A 58 -72.18 41.83 -18.40
N ASN A 59 -71.45 42.91 -18.70
CA ASN A 59 -71.32 44.05 -17.79
C ASN A 59 -72.59 44.90 -17.66
N PRO A 60 -72.81 45.53 -16.49
CA PRO A 60 -72.05 45.35 -15.24
C PRO A 60 -72.45 44.04 -14.52
N GLY A 61 -71.48 43.39 -13.87
CA GLY A 61 -71.75 42.27 -12.97
C GLY A 61 -72.51 42.72 -11.72
N LEU A 62 -72.99 41.78 -10.92
CA LEU A 62 -73.67 42.08 -9.66
C LEU A 62 -72.66 42.33 -8.54
N ALA A 63 -73.07 43.09 -7.52
CA ALA A 63 -72.28 43.20 -6.29
C ALA A 63 -72.02 41.81 -5.69
N PRO A 64 -70.81 41.51 -5.20
CA PRO A 64 -70.51 40.21 -4.60
C PRO A 64 -71.48 39.87 -3.48
N SER A 65 -71.93 38.63 -3.43
CA SER A 65 -72.81 38.13 -2.35
C SER A 65 -72.09 37.96 -1.02
N SER A 66 -70.75 37.98 -1.06
CA SER A 66 -69.83 37.67 0.04
C SER A 66 -68.87 38.85 0.24
N GLY A 67 -68.68 39.24 1.50
CA GLY A 67 -67.77 40.31 1.89
C GLY A 67 -68.43 41.68 2.08
N SER A 68 -67.97 42.39 3.10
CA SER A 68 -68.21 43.82 3.32
C SER A 68 -67.17 44.63 2.56
N ILE A 69 -67.59 45.31 1.50
CA ILE A 69 -66.74 46.20 0.70
C ILE A 69 -66.88 47.62 1.24
N GLY A 70 -65.76 48.26 1.54
CA GLY A 70 -65.72 49.63 2.09
C GLY A 70 -66.07 50.74 1.08
N PHE A 71 -66.32 50.37 -0.18
CA PHE A 71 -66.63 51.27 -1.29
C PHE A 71 -68.08 51.11 -1.75
N ILE A 72 -68.63 52.14 -2.40
CA ILE A 72 -69.99 52.11 -2.96
C ILE A 72 -69.97 51.35 -4.29
N PHE A 73 -70.88 50.38 -4.45
CA PHE A 73 -71.09 49.68 -5.71
C PHE A 73 -71.64 50.61 -6.78
N GLY A 74 -70.97 50.70 -7.92
CA GLY A 74 -71.39 51.49 -9.08
C GLY A 74 -71.58 50.66 -10.34
N THR A 75 -72.08 51.29 -11.40
CA THR A 75 -72.23 50.65 -12.72
C THR A 75 -71.21 51.17 -13.76
N THR A 76 -70.57 52.33 -13.54
CA THR A 76 -69.67 53.01 -14.50
C THR A 76 -68.62 53.93 -13.80
N ASN A 77 -67.96 53.46 -12.74
CA ASN A 77 -67.64 54.30 -11.57
C ASN A 77 -66.36 55.19 -11.59
N PRO A 78 -66.47 56.48 -11.18
CA PRO A 78 -65.34 57.34 -10.78
C PRO A 78 -65.09 57.53 -9.25
N ASN A 79 -65.82 56.88 -8.32
CA ASN A 79 -65.56 56.86 -6.86
C ASN A 79 -66.22 55.65 -6.13
N GLY A 80 -65.64 54.46 -6.24
CA GLY A 80 -66.15 53.24 -5.59
C GLY A 80 -65.60 51.96 -6.22
N TYR A 81 -66.42 50.89 -6.26
CA TYR A 81 -66.06 49.64 -6.94
C TYR A 81 -67.10 49.22 -7.98
N ILE A 82 -66.69 48.39 -8.94
CA ILE A 82 -67.56 47.73 -9.91
C ILE A 82 -67.13 46.27 -10.09
N VAL A 83 -68.07 45.43 -10.52
CA VAL A 83 -67.79 44.07 -10.99
C VAL A 83 -67.94 44.08 -12.51
N ALA A 84 -66.90 43.69 -13.22
CA ALA A 84 -66.89 43.78 -14.68
C ALA A 84 -66.02 42.69 -15.30
N ASN A 85 -66.40 42.23 -16.49
CA ASN A 85 -65.66 41.23 -17.23
C ASN A 85 -64.50 41.79 -18.05
N ARG A 86 -64.40 43.12 -18.11
CA ARG A 86 -63.26 43.83 -18.69
C ARG A 86 -62.89 45.03 -17.85
N SER A 87 -61.59 45.22 -17.67
CA SER A 87 -61.00 46.26 -16.83
C SER A 87 -61.06 47.67 -17.42
N GLY A 88 -61.28 47.84 -18.72
CA GLY A 88 -61.27 49.16 -19.39
C GLY A 88 -62.51 50.01 -19.12
N ARG A 89 -62.77 50.35 -17.85
CA ARG A 89 -64.02 51.00 -17.39
C ARG A 89 -63.90 52.48 -17.08
N GLU A 90 -62.68 53.01 -17.15
CA GLU A 90 -62.37 54.42 -16.99
C GLU A 90 -61.70 54.92 -18.27
N ASP A 91 -62.28 55.96 -18.90
CA ASP A 91 -61.91 56.46 -20.23
C ASP A 91 -60.39 56.67 -20.40
N GLN A 92 -59.73 55.71 -21.03
CA GLN A 92 -58.29 55.68 -21.35
C GLN A 92 -57.31 55.75 -20.17
N LEU A 93 -57.79 55.75 -18.92
CA LEU A 93 -56.93 55.77 -17.73
C LEU A 93 -56.54 54.38 -17.26
N TRP A 94 -57.40 53.38 -17.52
CA TRP A 94 -57.18 51.99 -17.15
C TRP A 94 -56.82 51.13 -18.36
N HIS A 95 -56.02 50.09 -18.13
CA HIS A 95 -55.83 49.01 -19.09
C HIS A 95 -57.19 48.36 -19.39
N ASP A 96 -57.45 47.99 -20.65
CA ASP A 96 -58.58 47.16 -21.05
C ASP A 96 -58.09 45.73 -21.30
N GLY A 97 -58.49 44.80 -20.43
CA GLY A 97 -58.16 43.39 -20.48
C GLY A 97 -59.21 42.54 -19.76
N PRO A 98 -59.16 41.21 -19.95
CA PRO A 98 -60.02 40.27 -19.23
C PRO A 98 -59.60 40.16 -17.76
N ASP A 99 -60.43 39.43 -17.01
CA ASP A 99 -60.14 38.90 -15.68
C ASP A 99 -58.94 37.92 -15.71
N HIS A 100 -58.58 37.38 -14.56
CA HIS A 100 -57.46 36.45 -14.44
C HIS A 100 -57.87 34.99 -14.67
N THR A 101 -59.10 34.60 -14.35
CA THR A 101 -59.55 33.21 -14.30
C THR A 101 -59.38 32.48 -15.64
N GLU A 102 -58.52 31.46 -15.69
CA GLU A 102 -58.18 30.78 -16.94
C GLU A 102 -59.36 29.98 -17.49
N GLY A 103 -59.69 30.23 -18.76
CA GLY A 103 -60.76 29.49 -19.44
C GLY A 103 -62.17 30.00 -19.14
N ASP A 104 -62.32 31.06 -18.35
CA ASP A 104 -63.60 31.73 -18.14
C ASP A 104 -63.86 32.75 -19.26
N THR A 105 -64.99 32.60 -19.94
CA THR A 105 -65.39 33.54 -20.99
C THR A 105 -66.30 34.58 -20.38
N ASP A 106 -65.94 35.85 -20.51
CA ASP A 106 -66.63 36.96 -19.83
C ASP A 106 -66.56 36.83 -18.29
N GLY A 107 -65.48 36.27 -17.75
CA GLY A 107 -65.21 36.18 -16.31
C GLY A 107 -65.12 37.55 -15.66
N TYR A 108 -65.71 37.70 -14.47
CA TYR A 108 -65.81 38.96 -13.76
C TYR A 108 -64.61 39.16 -12.85
N MET A 109 -64.18 40.42 -12.72
CA MET A 109 -63.20 40.82 -11.72
C MET A 109 -63.76 41.99 -10.88
N LEU A 110 -63.24 42.14 -9.66
CA LEU A 110 -63.50 43.33 -8.86
C LEU A 110 -62.55 44.46 -9.24
N LEU A 111 -63.10 45.63 -9.56
CA LEU A 111 -62.31 46.82 -9.90
C LEU A 111 -62.59 47.92 -8.89
N PHE A 112 -61.52 48.46 -8.30
CA PHE A 112 -61.57 49.50 -7.28
C PHE A 112 -60.96 50.79 -7.81
N ASN A 113 -61.71 51.88 -7.69
CA ASN A 113 -61.14 53.21 -7.76
C ASN A 113 -60.86 53.69 -6.34
N ALA A 114 -59.58 53.82 -5.99
CA ALA A 114 -59.15 54.04 -4.61
C ALA A 114 -59.58 55.41 -4.05
N SER A 115 -59.74 55.46 -2.73
CA SER A 115 -60.11 56.66 -1.99
C SER A 115 -58.95 57.66 -1.84
N ASP A 116 -59.26 58.89 -1.40
CA ASP A 116 -58.30 59.98 -1.12
C ASP A 116 -57.27 59.68 -0.01
N GLY A 117 -57.30 58.49 0.59
CA GLY A 117 -56.34 58.02 1.57
C GLY A 117 -56.51 56.53 1.88
N PRO A 118 -55.67 55.96 2.76
CA PRO A 118 -55.70 54.55 3.09
C PRO A 118 -57.07 54.08 3.58
N SER A 119 -57.62 53.03 2.98
CA SER A 119 -58.93 52.50 3.34
C SER A 119 -59.08 51.01 3.06
N ALA A 120 -59.91 50.35 3.88
CA ALA A 120 -60.26 48.95 3.69
C ALA A 120 -61.23 48.84 2.50
N PHE A 121 -60.83 48.11 1.46
CA PHE A 121 -61.66 47.94 0.26
C PHE A 121 -62.37 46.60 0.22
N TYR A 122 -61.90 45.60 0.94
CA TYR A 122 -62.53 44.29 1.01
C TYR A 122 -62.40 43.71 2.42
N ARG A 123 -63.48 43.14 2.96
CA ARG A 123 -63.47 42.40 4.22
C ARG A 123 -64.43 41.23 4.11
N SER A 124 -63.96 39.99 4.24
CA SER A 124 -64.86 38.82 4.23
C SER A 124 -64.67 37.95 5.48
N THR A 125 -65.73 37.24 5.85
CA THR A 125 -65.77 36.33 7.00
C THR A 125 -65.70 34.90 6.50
N PHE A 126 -64.70 34.17 6.97
CA PHE A 126 -64.53 32.74 6.68
C PHE A 126 -64.92 31.98 7.94
N THR A 127 -65.86 31.06 7.83
CA THR A 127 -66.39 30.26 8.94
C THR A 127 -66.11 28.77 8.75
N GLY A 128 -66.28 27.97 9.80
CA GLY A 128 -66.01 26.53 9.76
C GLY A 128 -64.53 26.18 9.73
N LEU A 129 -63.66 27.10 10.15
CA LEU A 129 -62.22 26.89 10.25
C LEU A 129 -61.86 25.99 11.42
N CYS A 130 -60.76 25.26 11.28
CA CYS A 130 -60.19 24.44 12.34
C CYS A 130 -59.43 25.32 13.34
N PRO A 131 -59.57 25.10 14.65
CA PRO A 131 -58.77 25.80 15.65
C PRO A 131 -57.30 25.41 15.55
N THR A 132 -56.39 26.28 16.02
CA THR A 132 -54.92 26.02 16.05
C THR A 132 -54.30 25.59 14.71
N THR A 133 -54.90 25.99 13.59
CA THR A 133 -54.57 25.50 12.24
C THR A 133 -54.03 26.64 11.37
N ASP A 134 -52.99 26.34 10.58
CA ASP A 134 -52.41 27.27 9.61
C ASP A 134 -53.21 27.26 8.29
N TYR A 135 -53.53 28.45 7.81
CA TYR A 135 -54.21 28.70 6.55
C TYR A 135 -53.39 29.64 5.68
N ILE A 136 -53.53 29.51 4.36
CA ILE A 136 -53.02 30.45 3.36
C ILE A 136 -54.20 31.08 2.63
N PHE A 137 -54.26 32.41 2.63
CA PHE A 137 -55.19 33.17 1.79
C PHE A 137 -54.43 33.69 0.58
N THR A 138 -55.00 33.56 -0.61
CA THR A 138 -54.45 34.08 -1.85
C THR A 138 -55.49 34.90 -2.62
N CYS A 139 -55.02 35.88 -3.38
CA CYS A 139 -55.81 36.54 -4.42
C CYS A 139 -54.88 37.10 -5.50
N TYR A 140 -55.41 37.31 -6.69
CA TYR A 140 -54.72 37.99 -7.77
C TYR A 140 -55.04 39.48 -7.73
N LEU A 141 -53.99 40.31 -7.83
CA LEU A 141 -54.12 41.76 -7.87
C LEU A 141 -53.44 42.32 -9.12
N ALA A 142 -54.05 43.35 -9.72
CA ALA A 142 -53.50 44.06 -10.87
C ALA A 142 -53.57 45.58 -10.66
N ASN A 143 -52.52 46.30 -11.04
CA ASN A 143 -52.59 47.75 -11.16
C ASN A 143 -53.30 48.09 -12.48
N LEU A 144 -54.43 48.78 -12.40
CA LEU A 144 -55.27 49.07 -13.56
C LEU A 144 -54.71 50.21 -14.41
N MET A 145 -53.85 51.08 -13.88
CA MET A 145 -53.47 52.33 -14.55
C MET A 145 -52.58 52.08 -15.79
N VAL A 146 -52.85 52.77 -16.91
CA VAL A 146 -51.91 52.80 -18.06
C VAL A 146 -50.73 53.75 -17.81
N PRO A 147 -49.56 53.58 -18.47
CA PRO A 147 -48.37 54.41 -18.24
C PRO A 147 -48.55 55.91 -18.51
N THR A 148 -49.48 56.30 -19.38
CA THR A 148 -49.77 57.70 -19.72
C THR A 148 -50.71 58.38 -18.74
N SER A 149 -51.35 57.62 -17.85
CA SER A 149 -52.25 58.16 -16.85
C SER A 149 -51.53 59.08 -15.87
N CYS A 150 -52.26 60.04 -15.32
CA CYS A 150 -51.72 60.94 -14.28
C CYS A 150 -50.44 61.67 -14.70
N ILE A 151 -50.35 62.05 -15.99
CA ILE A 151 -49.19 62.74 -16.56
C ILE A 151 -47.89 61.94 -16.34
N GLY A 152 -47.98 60.61 -16.44
CA GLY A 152 -46.85 59.70 -16.29
C GLY A 152 -46.40 59.43 -14.86
N ASN A 153 -47.11 59.93 -13.84
CA ASN A 153 -46.78 59.72 -12.43
C ASN A 153 -47.99 59.25 -11.60
N PRO A 154 -48.59 58.09 -11.93
CA PRO A 154 -49.69 57.54 -11.15
C PRO A 154 -49.21 57.03 -9.79
N VAL A 155 -50.06 57.17 -8.76
CA VAL A 155 -49.85 56.49 -7.48
C VAL A 155 -49.97 54.97 -7.67
N HIS A 156 -49.07 54.21 -7.04
CA HIS A 156 -49.07 52.75 -7.10
C HIS A 156 -49.79 52.16 -5.88
N PRO A 157 -50.74 51.23 -6.07
CA PRO A 157 -51.37 50.51 -4.97
C PRO A 157 -50.37 49.75 -4.11
N GLU A 158 -50.66 49.71 -2.82
CA GLU A 158 -49.96 48.91 -1.83
C GLU A 158 -51.03 48.28 -0.94
N VAL A 159 -51.12 46.96 -0.87
CA VAL A 159 -52.25 46.28 -0.22
C VAL A 159 -51.78 45.61 1.07
N ARG A 160 -52.39 45.99 2.20
CA ARG A 160 -52.23 45.30 3.48
C ARG A 160 -53.31 44.25 3.65
N PHE A 161 -52.86 43.01 3.79
CA PHE A 161 -53.65 41.84 4.15
C PHE A 161 -53.64 41.70 5.67
N THR A 162 -54.82 41.58 6.28
CA THR A 162 -54.96 41.42 7.72
C THR A 162 -55.95 40.31 8.03
N ALA A 163 -55.51 39.30 8.79
CA ALA A 163 -56.38 38.29 9.40
C ALA A 163 -56.76 38.75 10.81
N ILE A 164 -58.05 38.81 11.11
CA ILE A 164 -58.59 39.35 12.37
C ILE A 164 -59.53 38.32 12.99
N ASP A 165 -59.43 38.11 14.30
CA ASP A 165 -60.36 37.30 15.08
C ASP A 165 -61.69 38.06 15.25
N PRO A 166 -62.82 37.53 14.76
CA PRO A 166 -64.09 38.24 14.79
C PRO A 166 -64.69 38.37 16.19
N SER A 167 -64.23 37.57 17.16
CA SER A 167 -64.77 37.54 18.52
C SER A 167 -64.29 38.71 19.38
N ASP A 168 -63.06 39.19 19.14
CA ASP A 168 -62.40 40.22 19.94
C ASP A 168 -61.68 41.30 19.11
N GLU A 169 -61.80 41.26 17.78
CA GLU A 169 -61.14 42.14 16.81
C GLU A 169 -59.59 42.11 16.88
N THR A 170 -58.99 41.06 17.45
CA THR A 170 -57.53 40.96 17.48
C THR A 170 -56.97 40.58 16.12
N VAL A 171 -55.93 41.29 15.69
CA VAL A 171 -55.14 40.91 14.51
C VAL A 171 -54.34 39.64 14.79
N LEU A 172 -54.62 38.57 14.05
CA LEU A 172 -53.85 37.32 14.06
C LEU A 172 -52.53 37.47 13.30
N LEU A 173 -52.60 38.11 12.13
CA LEU A 173 -51.44 38.46 11.33
C LEU A 173 -51.79 39.63 10.40
N SER A 174 -50.81 40.47 10.11
CA SER A 174 -50.89 41.44 9.02
C SER A 174 -49.62 41.45 8.19
N THR A 175 -49.76 41.54 6.88
CA THR A 175 -48.64 41.74 5.95
C THR A 175 -49.02 42.77 4.89
N THR A 176 -48.06 43.49 4.36
CA THR A 176 -48.28 44.48 3.30
C THR A 176 -47.48 44.09 2.06
N THR A 177 -48.09 44.16 0.88
CA THR A 177 -47.39 43.95 -0.38
C THR A 177 -46.34 45.04 -0.58
N ARG A 178 -45.42 44.83 -1.52
CA ARG A 178 -44.74 45.97 -2.13
C ARG A 178 -45.71 46.75 -3.02
N GLN A 179 -45.29 47.92 -3.47
CA GLN A 179 -46.02 48.68 -4.47
C GLN A 179 -46.27 47.83 -5.73
N ILE A 180 -47.53 47.76 -6.15
CA ILE A 180 -47.96 47.11 -7.39
C ILE A 180 -47.75 48.11 -8.52
N LEU A 181 -46.63 47.97 -9.22
CA LEU A 181 -46.17 48.95 -10.20
C LEU A 181 -47.03 48.96 -11.46
N VAL A 182 -47.14 50.13 -12.10
CA VAL A 182 -47.73 50.26 -13.43
C VAL A 182 -46.84 49.58 -14.47
N ARG A 183 -47.48 48.91 -15.44
CA ARG A 183 -46.84 48.15 -16.52
C ARG A 183 -47.35 48.62 -17.88
N SER A 184 -46.73 48.15 -18.96
CA SER A 184 -47.16 48.50 -20.33
C SER A 184 -48.45 47.79 -20.77
N ARG A 185 -48.88 46.77 -20.01
CA ARG A 185 -50.10 45.97 -20.20
C ARG A 185 -50.68 45.62 -18.83
N LEU A 186 -51.94 45.17 -18.80
CA LEU A 186 -52.53 44.58 -17.59
C LEU A 186 -51.74 43.32 -17.21
N GLU A 187 -51.23 43.27 -15.99
CA GLU A 187 -50.55 42.10 -15.43
C GLU A 187 -51.16 41.77 -14.07
N TRP A 188 -51.66 40.55 -13.93
CA TRP A 188 -52.14 39.97 -12.69
C TRP A 188 -50.98 39.32 -11.95
N HIS A 189 -50.89 39.55 -10.64
CA HIS A 189 -49.90 38.93 -9.78
C HIS A 189 -50.60 38.28 -8.59
N GLU A 190 -50.27 37.03 -8.30
CA GLU A 190 -50.78 36.35 -7.12
C GLU A 190 -50.09 36.91 -5.88
N PHE A 191 -50.89 37.25 -4.87
CA PHE A 191 -50.41 37.60 -3.54
C PHE A 191 -50.97 36.62 -2.52
N SER A 192 -50.13 36.22 -1.58
CA SER A 192 -50.51 35.27 -0.54
C SER A 192 -50.02 35.71 0.82
N PHE A 193 -50.77 35.32 1.86
CA PHE A 193 -50.31 35.41 3.23
C PHE A 193 -50.85 34.28 4.09
N ARG A 194 -50.04 33.82 5.04
CA ARG A 194 -50.35 32.69 5.92
C ARG A 194 -50.73 33.18 7.30
N PHE A 195 -51.85 32.75 7.86
CA PHE A 195 -52.22 33.02 9.26
C PHE A 195 -52.55 31.72 10.00
N ARG A 196 -52.57 31.78 11.34
CA ARG A 196 -52.93 30.64 12.19
C ARG A 196 -54.11 30.99 13.08
N THR A 197 -55.14 30.14 13.10
CA THR A 197 -56.28 30.27 14.02
C THR A 197 -55.84 29.97 15.46
N ARG A 198 -56.51 30.57 16.44
CA ARG A 198 -56.27 30.34 17.88
C ARG A 198 -56.96 29.06 18.37
N PRO A 199 -56.65 28.60 19.60
CA PRO A 199 -57.46 27.57 20.26
C PRO A 199 -58.95 27.97 20.29
N ASN A 200 -59.82 27.03 19.94
CA ASN A 200 -61.29 27.20 19.87
C ASN A 200 -61.80 28.25 18.85
N GLN A 201 -60.96 28.78 17.97
CA GLN A 201 -61.36 29.70 16.92
C GLN A 201 -61.80 28.94 15.66
N SER A 202 -62.98 29.25 15.14
CA SER A 202 -63.52 28.64 13.91
C SER A 202 -63.89 29.65 12.83
N GLU A 203 -63.58 30.93 13.05
CA GLU A 203 -63.91 32.00 12.12
C GLU A 203 -62.78 33.05 12.07
N VAL A 204 -62.56 33.67 10.91
CA VAL A 204 -61.58 34.76 10.69
C VAL A 204 -62.16 35.80 9.73
N TYR A 205 -61.91 37.08 10.01
CA TYR A 205 -62.05 38.14 9.02
C TYR A 205 -60.76 38.32 8.24
N ILE A 206 -60.83 38.29 6.91
CA ILE A 206 -59.73 38.74 6.05
C ILE A 206 -60.08 40.13 5.54
N GLN A 207 -59.29 41.12 5.91
CA GLN A 207 -59.42 42.51 5.48
C GLN A 207 -58.25 42.91 4.58
N LEU A 208 -58.58 43.47 3.42
CA LEU A 208 -57.62 44.07 2.49
C LEU A 208 -57.76 45.59 2.54
N THR A 209 -56.64 46.24 2.84
CA THR A 209 -56.55 47.70 2.96
C THR A 209 -55.62 48.23 1.89
N ASN A 210 -56.04 49.20 1.10
CA ASN A 210 -55.14 49.92 0.22
C ASN A 210 -54.42 50.99 1.07
N GLU A 211 -53.10 50.90 1.17
CA GLU A 211 -52.23 51.76 1.98
C GLU A 211 -51.67 52.95 1.20
N ALA A 212 -51.88 52.98 -0.12
CA ALA A 212 -51.35 54.04 -0.95
C ALA A 212 -52.02 55.40 -0.63
N PRO A 213 -51.25 56.51 -0.69
CA PRO A 213 -51.79 57.84 -0.45
C PRO A 213 -52.80 58.24 -1.52
N GLY A 214 -53.72 59.16 -1.21
CA GLY A 214 -54.62 59.73 -2.20
C GLY A 214 -53.90 60.49 -3.31
N GLY A 215 -54.56 60.61 -4.46
CA GLY A 215 -54.04 61.28 -5.65
C GLY A 215 -54.54 60.64 -6.94
N CYS A 216 -54.03 61.10 -8.08
CA CYS A 216 -54.33 60.45 -9.36
C CYS A 216 -53.58 59.11 -9.46
N GLY A 217 -54.32 58.02 -9.68
CA GLY A 217 -53.77 56.67 -9.82
C GLY A 217 -54.43 55.71 -8.85
N ASN A 218 -53.69 54.69 -8.42
CA ASN A 218 -54.07 53.79 -7.34
C ASN A 218 -55.30 52.89 -7.59
N ALA A 219 -55.73 52.75 -8.85
CA ALA A 219 -56.80 51.83 -9.21
C ALA A 219 -56.32 50.37 -9.26
N LEU A 220 -57.12 49.46 -8.70
CA LEU A 220 -56.74 48.07 -8.44
C LEU A 220 -57.79 47.11 -8.97
N GLY A 221 -57.37 46.08 -9.69
CA GLY A 221 -58.17 44.90 -9.99
C GLY A 221 -57.88 43.80 -8.97
N MET A 222 -58.89 43.04 -8.57
CA MET A 222 -58.77 41.88 -7.71
C MET A 222 -59.59 40.72 -8.28
N ASP A 223 -59.01 39.53 -8.23
CA ASP A 223 -59.62 38.32 -8.76
C ASP A 223 -59.13 37.05 -8.07
N ASP A 224 -59.80 35.92 -8.30
CA ASP A 224 -59.43 34.56 -7.88
C ASP A 224 -59.02 34.46 -6.39
N LEU A 225 -59.97 34.70 -5.48
CA LEU A 225 -59.73 34.63 -4.05
C LEU A 225 -59.79 33.18 -3.58
N SER A 226 -58.79 32.75 -2.80
CA SER A 226 -58.72 31.40 -2.27
C SER A 226 -58.31 31.38 -0.81
N LEU A 227 -58.87 30.43 -0.05
CA LEU A 227 -58.39 30.06 1.28
C LEU A 227 -58.11 28.56 1.30
N SER A 228 -56.90 28.16 1.68
CA SER A 228 -56.48 26.75 1.74
C SER A 228 -55.78 26.42 3.05
N LEU A 229 -55.75 25.14 3.42
CA LEU A 229 -54.96 24.65 4.56
C LEU A 229 -53.46 24.70 4.23
N CYS A 230 -52.62 25.07 5.19
CA CYS A 230 -51.18 24.92 5.03
C CYS A 230 -50.73 23.55 5.55
N ASN A 231 -50.82 22.52 4.69
CA ASN A 231 -50.30 21.19 5.01
C ASN A 231 -48.77 21.20 4.94
N ILE A 232 -48.11 20.58 5.92
CA ILE A 232 -46.70 20.23 5.83
C ILE A 232 -46.63 18.72 5.55
N GLN A 233 -46.12 18.32 4.38
CA GLN A 233 -45.77 16.91 4.14
C GLN A 233 -44.37 16.70 4.71
N GLN A 234 -44.25 15.83 5.71
CA GLN A 234 -42.95 15.44 6.27
C GLN A 234 -42.48 14.14 5.62
N THR A 235 -41.18 14.01 5.39
CA THR A 235 -40.58 12.73 4.99
C THR A 235 -39.65 12.26 6.10
N GLN A 236 -39.76 11.01 6.50
CA GLN A 236 -38.85 10.37 7.45
C GLN A 236 -38.32 9.06 6.88
N THR A 237 -37.10 8.69 7.28
CA THR A 237 -36.46 7.43 6.87
C THR A 237 -36.10 6.64 8.13
N LEU A 238 -36.52 5.37 8.17
CA LEU A 238 -36.33 4.45 9.29
C LEU A 238 -35.78 3.12 8.76
N ASP A 239 -35.10 2.33 9.59
CA ASP A 239 -34.57 1.02 9.22
C ASP A 239 -35.09 -0.07 10.16
N LEU A 240 -35.68 -1.14 9.61
CA LEU A 240 -36.19 -2.26 10.40
C LEU A 240 -35.10 -2.91 11.25
N CYS A 241 -33.87 -2.90 10.75
CA CYS A 241 -32.74 -3.54 11.42
C CYS A 241 -32.24 -2.75 12.65
N ASP A 242 -32.71 -1.53 12.87
CA ASP A 242 -32.45 -0.76 14.09
C ASP A 242 -33.40 -1.10 15.24
N THR A 243 -34.44 -1.89 14.97
CA THR A 243 -35.42 -2.33 15.99
C THR A 243 -35.13 -3.76 16.47
N PRO A 244 -35.23 -4.06 17.78
CA PRO A 244 -34.91 -5.39 18.31
C PRO A 244 -35.85 -6.49 17.82
N ASP A 245 -37.08 -6.13 17.45
CA ASP A 245 -38.17 -7.03 17.05
C ASP A 245 -38.52 -6.94 15.56
N GLY A 246 -37.82 -6.09 14.79
CA GLY A 246 -38.09 -5.90 13.35
C GLY A 246 -39.42 -5.22 13.07
N ARG A 247 -39.88 -4.33 13.95
CA ARG A 247 -41.18 -3.64 13.82
C ARG A 247 -40.99 -2.15 14.00
N ILE A 248 -41.49 -1.38 13.05
CA ILE A 248 -41.52 0.08 13.11
C ILE A 248 -42.97 0.52 13.27
N GLN A 249 -43.26 1.28 14.32
CA GLN A 249 -44.57 1.89 14.53
C GLN A 249 -44.54 3.36 14.12
N VAL A 250 -45.46 3.76 13.24
CA VAL A 250 -45.68 5.16 12.84
C VAL A 250 -47.16 5.48 13.05
N GLY A 251 -47.47 6.36 13.99
CA GLY A 251 -48.86 6.60 14.40
C GLY A 251 -49.52 5.33 14.94
N SER A 252 -50.63 4.92 14.32
CA SER A 252 -51.33 3.66 14.59
C SER A 252 -50.88 2.49 13.71
N SER A 253 -50.08 2.74 12.67
CA SER A 253 -49.58 1.73 11.74
C SER A 253 -48.36 1.01 12.29
N ILE A 254 -48.24 -0.29 12.04
CA ILE A 254 -47.05 -1.09 12.35
C ILE A 254 -46.55 -1.75 11.06
N TYR A 255 -45.29 -1.51 10.74
CA TYR A 255 -44.62 -2.01 9.54
C TYR A 255 -43.54 -3.04 9.91
N THR A 256 -43.52 -4.13 9.14
CA THR A 256 -42.55 -5.22 9.29
C THR A 256 -41.80 -5.53 7.99
N THR A 257 -42.08 -4.79 6.91
CA THR A 257 -41.45 -4.98 5.60
C THR A 257 -40.89 -3.65 5.07
N PRO A 258 -39.73 -3.65 4.42
CA PRO A 258 -39.19 -2.46 3.75
C PRO A 258 -40.16 -1.92 2.70
N GLY A 259 -40.18 -0.60 2.51
CA GLY A 259 -41.07 0.06 1.56
C GLY A 259 -41.28 1.54 1.88
N THR A 260 -42.01 2.22 1.01
CA THR A 260 -42.44 3.61 1.24
C THR A 260 -43.93 3.61 1.58
N TYR A 261 -44.26 4.21 2.72
CA TYR A 261 -45.61 4.28 3.27
C TYR A 261 -46.04 5.73 3.47
N LEU A 262 -47.34 5.98 3.37
CA LEU A 262 -47.94 7.29 3.65
C LEU A 262 -48.86 7.13 4.86
N ASP A 263 -48.51 7.80 5.96
CA ASP A 263 -49.28 7.78 7.21
C ASP A 263 -49.92 9.15 7.46
N ALA A 264 -51.12 9.15 8.05
CA ALA A 264 -51.77 10.32 8.58
C ALA A 264 -51.57 10.34 10.11
N LEU A 265 -50.88 11.36 10.62
CA LEU A 265 -50.68 11.55 12.05
C LEU A 265 -51.75 12.51 12.59
N PRO A 266 -52.68 12.03 13.43
CA PRO A 266 -53.73 12.87 13.99
C PRO A 266 -53.13 13.89 14.95
N LEU A 267 -53.37 15.17 14.67
CA LEU A 267 -53.02 16.27 15.55
C LEU A 267 -54.16 16.49 16.55
N PRO A 268 -53.94 16.37 17.87
CA PRO A 268 -54.99 16.61 18.86
C PRO A 268 -55.57 18.02 18.68
N ASN A 269 -56.89 18.11 18.50
CA ASN A 269 -57.64 19.36 18.27
C ASN A 269 -57.39 20.06 16.92
N SER A 270 -56.87 19.36 15.91
CA SER A 270 -56.81 19.80 14.51
C SER A 270 -57.79 18.96 13.68
N CYS A 271 -58.48 19.55 12.69
CA CYS A 271 -59.24 18.76 11.70
C CYS A 271 -58.39 18.36 10.49
N ASN A 272 -57.07 18.49 10.60
CA ASN A 272 -56.13 18.12 9.58
C ASN A 272 -54.99 17.28 10.17
N ASP A 273 -54.82 16.09 9.61
CA ASP A 273 -53.77 15.15 9.99
C ASP A 273 -52.47 15.56 9.28
N THR A 274 -51.33 15.43 9.96
CA THR A 274 -50.04 15.61 9.29
C THR A 274 -49.77 14.39 8.42
N LEU A 275 -49.64 14.58 7.11
CA LEU A 275 -49.21 13.52 6.20
C LEU A 275 -47.70 13.34 6.33
N ILE A 276 -47.28 12.12 6.69
CA ILE A 276 -45.88 11.73 6.74
C ILE A 276 -45.61 10.61 5.74
N THR A 277 -44.62 10.82 4.88
CA THR A 277 -44.07 9.77 4.02
C THR A 277 -42.95 9.08 4.77
N THR A 278 -43.17 7.83 5.17
CA THR A 278 -42.19 6.99 5.86
C THR A 278 -41.49 6.08 4.86
N ILE A 279 -40.18 6.23 4.69
CA ILE A 279 -39.33 5.30 3.94
C ILE A 279 -38.72 4.32 4.93
N ILE A 280 -39.05 3.04 4.80
CA ILE A 280 -38.53 1.96 5.64
C ILE A 280 -37.54 1.14 4.84
N ASN A 281 -36.29 1.13 5.30
CA ASN A 281 -35.22 0.29 4.77
C ASN A 281 -35.16 -1.05 5.52
N GLY A 282 -34.55 -2.04 4.87
CA GLY A 282 -34.13 -3.29 5.50
C GLY A 282 -32.71 -3.60 5.07
N GLU A 283 -31.76 -2.75 5.47
CA GLU A 283 -30.38 -2.91 5.04
C GLU A 283 -29.78 -4.22 5.54
N GLN A 284 -29.02 -4.87 4.67
CA GLN A 284 -28.27 -6.07 5.02
C GLN A 284 -27.08 -5.71 5.91
N ARG A 285 -27.06 -6.19 7.16
CA ARG A 285 -25.91 -5.99 8.07
C ARG A 285 -24.75 -6.90 7.68
N ARG A 286 -23.76 -6.35 6.98
CA ARG A 286 -22.50 -7.05 6.64
C ARG A 286 -21.50 -6.93 7.78
N LEU A 287 -20.99 -8.06 8.24
CA LEU A 287 -19.92 -8.13 9.23
C LEU A 287 -18.54 -8.03 8.55
N PRO A 288 -17.48 -7.61 9.28
CA PRO A 288 -16.12 -7.62 8.76
C PRO A 288 -15.69 -9.02 8.31
N SER A 289 -14.96 -9.11 7.20
CA SER A 289 -14.48 -10.40 6.67
C SER A 289 -13.55 -11.11 7.66
N LEU A 290 -13.82 -12.39 7.93
CA LEU A 290 -12.91 -13.25 8.69
C LEU A 290 -11.95 -13.96 7.73
N ARG A 291 -10.65 -13.93 8.06
CA ARG A 291 -9.58 -14.51 7.24
C ARG A 291 -8.96 -15.69 7.97
N TYR A 292 -8.86 -16.82 7.27
CA TYR A 292 -8.23 -18.03 7.78
C TYR A 292 -7.16 -18.49 6.80
N THR A 293 -6.05 -18.98 7.35
CA THR A 293 -4.92 -19.48 6.58
C THR A 293 -4.57 -20.88 7.07
N PHE A 294 -4.32 -21.81 6.15
CA PHE A 294 -3.89 -23.18 6.44
C PHE A 294 -2.90 -23.67 5.39
N CYS A 295 -2.23 -24.79 5.65
CA CYS A 295 -1.19 -25.30 4.76
C CYS A 295 -1.77 -26.17 3.65
N GLN A 296 -1.22 -26.02 2.45
CA GLN A 296 -1.63 -26.80 1.30
C GLN A 296 -1.36 -28.29 1.56
N GLY A 297 -2.41 -29.11 1.54
CA GLY A 297 -2.35 -30.54 1.89
C GLY A 297 -3.05 -30.88 3.21
N ASP A 298 -3.26 -29.88 4.08
CA ASP A 298 -4.06 -30.03 5.30
C ASP A 298 -5.56 -29.85 5.02
N VAL A 299 -6.37 -30.09 6.05
CA VAL A 299 -7.82 -29.85 6.04
C VAL A 299 -8.14 -28.81 7.11
N LEU A 300 -8.84 -27.75 6.72
CA LEU A 300 -9.34 -26.71 7.62
C LEU A 300 -10.88 -26.74 7.66
N GLU A 301 -11.48 -26.74 8.84
CA GLU A 301 -12.93 -26.63 9.01
C GLU A 301 -13.31 -25.22 9.50
N VAL A 302 -14.14 -24.51 8.74
CA VAL A 302 -14.67 -23.19 9.10
C VAL A 302 -16.17 -23.15 8.81
N ALA A 303 -16.96 -22.71 9.79
CA ALA A 303 -18.43 -22.63 9.69
C ALA A 303 -19.10 -23.94 9.24
N GLY A 304 -18.63 -25.08 9.75
CA GLY A 304 -19.16 -26.42 9.41
C GLY A 304 -18.85 -26.89 7.99
N ARG A 305 -17.95 -26.20 7.27
CA ARG A 305 -17.47 -26.56 5.93
C ARG A 305 -15.99 -26.90 5.99
N THR A 306 -15.59 -27.96 5.28
CA THR A 306 -14.20 -28.40 5.18
C THR A 306 -13.55 -27.87 3.91
N PHE A 307 -12.33 -27.36 4.03
CA PHE A 307 -11.55 -26.78 2.93
C PHE A 307 -10.21 -27.51 2.78
N THR A 308 -9.90 -27.88 1.53
CA THR A 308 -8.60 -28.45 1.10
C THR A 308 -7.87 -27.53 0.12
N SER A 309 -8.49 -26.41 -0.27
CA SER A 309 -7.94 -25.37 -1.14
C SER A 309 -8.49 -24.00 -0.73
N SER A 310 -7.85 -22.92 -1.21
CA SER A 310 -8.34 -21.54 -1.02
C SER A 310 -9.78 -21.37 -1.54
N ALA A 311 -10.59 -20.60 -0.82
CA ALA A 311 -11.98 -20.33 -1.16
C ALA A 311 -12.48 -19.05 -0.48
N SER A 312 -13.56 -18.48 -1.00
CA SER A 312 -14.30 -17.43 -0.30
C SER A 312 -15.80 -17.74 -0.33
N PHE A 313 -16.48 -17.44 0.77
CA PHE A 313 -17.92 -17.60 0.85
C PHE A 313 -18.53 -16.61 1.84
N VAL A 314 -19.85 -16.40 1.71
CA VAL A 314 -20.63 -15.62 2.67
C VAL A 314 -21.60 -16.57 3.35
N ASP A 315 -21.65 -16.51 4.68
CA ASP A 315 -22.63 -17.22 5.49
C ASP A 315 -23.70 -16.25 5.99
N THR A 316 -24.93 -16.76 6.12
CA THR A 316 -26.08 -16.00 6.60
C THR A 316 -26.36 -16.42 8.03
N LEU A 317 -26.02 -15.55 8.98
CA LEU A 317 -26.20 -15.79 10.40
C LEU A 317 -27.56 -15.23 10.87
N PRO A 318 -28.22 -15.87 11.86
CA PRO A 318 -29.43 -15.35 12.46
C PRO A 318 -29.20 -13.94 13.02
N GLY A 319 -30.04 -12.98 12.63
CA GLY A 319 -30.05 -11.63 13.18
C GLY A 319 -31.16 -11.40 14.21
N PRO A 320 -31.41 -10.14 14.60
CA PRO A 320 -32.46 -9.80 15.57
C PRO A 320 -33.85 -10.24 15.14
N SER A 321 -34.10 -10.28 13.82
CA SER A 321 -35.35 -10.72 13.21
C SER A 321 -35.08 -11.55 11.95
N ALA A 322 -36.09 -12.30 11.48
CA ALA A 322 -36.00 -13.12 10.27
C ALA A 322 -35.69 -12.29 9.01
N ASP A 323 -36.14 -11.03 8.99
CA ASP A 323 -35.96 -10.11 7.87
C ASP A 323 -34.65 -9.30 7.94
N CYS A 324 -33.86 -9.43 9.02
CA CYS A 324 -32.57 -8.75 9.21
C CYS A 324 -31.44 -9.73 9.58
N PRO A 325 -31.07 -10.69 8.71
CA PRO A 325 -29.94 -11.57 8.98
C PRO A 325 -28.59 -10.83 8.89
N PHE A 326 -27.58 -11.34 9.59
CA PHE A 326 -26.19 -10.89 9.43
C PHE A 326 -25.50 -11.68 8.32
N TYR A 327 -24.66 -11.00 7.53
CA TYR A 327 -23.87 -11.63 6.48
C TYR A 327 -22.40 -11.62 6.87
N GLN A 328 -21.83 -12.80 7.13
CA GLN A 328 -20.43 -12.98 7.50
C GLN A 328 -19.64 -13.46 6.28
N ALA A 329 -18.70 -12.64 5.81
CA ALA A 329 -17.78 -13.04 4.75
C ALA A 329 -16.59 -13.81 5.33
N TYR A 330 -16.19 -14.88 4.66
CA TYR A 330 -15.04 -15.72 4.98
C TYR A 330 -14.07 -15.75 3.79
N GLU A 331 -12.80 -15.54 4.05
CA GLU A 331 -11.70 -15.72 3.10
C GLU A 331 -10.76 -16.81 3.63
N ILE A 332 -10.66 -17.90 2.89
CA ILE A 332 -9.83 -19.06 3.22
C ILE A 332 -8.64 -19.10 2.25
N SER A 333 -7.42 -19.12 2.80
CA SER A 333 -6.18 -19.12 2.03
C SER A 333 -5.34 -20.35 2.34
N ALA A 334 -5.09 -21.20 1.34
CA ALA A 334 -4.13 -22.29 1.40
C ALA A 334 -2.72 -21.76 1.04
N GLN A 335 -1.77 -21.88 1.95
CA GLN A 335 -0.38 -21.50 1.73
C GLN A 335 0.45 -22.69 1.25
N ALA A 336 1.17 -22.49 0.14
CA ALA A 336 2.17 -23.44 -0.31
C ALA A 336 3.43 -23.38 0.58
N PRO A 337 4.11 -24.53 0.77
CA PRO A 337 5.40 -24.57 1.49
C PRO A 337 6.43 -23.65 0.81
N GLN A 338 7.23 -22.96 1.61
CA GLN A 338 8.25 -22.03 1.09
C GLN A 338 9.49 -22.81 0.63
N THR A 339 9.95 -22.59 -0.60
CA THR A 339 11.11 -23.28 -1.17
C THR A 339 12.35 -22.39 -1.15
N TYR A 340 13.46 -22.90 -0.62
CA TYR A 340 14.76 -22.23 -0.57
C TYR A 340 15.81 -23.03 -1.35
N PRO A 341 16.16 -22.62 -2.58
CA PRO A 341 17.23 -23.26 -3.34
C PRO A 341 18.61 -22.83 -2.82
N GLN A 342 19.56 -23.75 -2.79
CA GLN A 342 20.97 -23.45 -2.57
C GLN A 342 21.86 -24.38 -3.42
N ASP A 343 22.93 -23.80 -3.96
CA ASP A 343 23.95 -24.51 -4.73
C ASP A 343 25.24 -24.57 -3.90
N ILE A 344 25.76 -25.77 -3.69
CA ILE A 344 26.92 -26.04 -2.85
C ILE A 344 27.96 -26.83 -3.65
N ILE A 345 29.19 -26.33 -3.67
CA ILE A 345 30.35 -27.05 -4.19
C ILE A 345 31.10 -27.64 -2.99
N LEU A 346 31.37 -28.95 -3.02
CA LEU A 346 32.12 -29.66 -1.99
C LEU A 346 33.39 -30.26 -2.58
N CYS A 347 34.54 -29.92 -2.02
CA CYS A 347 35.81 -30.51 -2.39
C CYS A 347 35.97 -31.93 -1.83
N PRO A 348 36.93 -32.74 -2.35
CA PRO A 348 37.14 -34.09 -1.89
C PRO A 348 37.29 -34.17 -0.35
N GLY A 349 36.41 -34.93 0.29
CA GLY A 349 36.38 -35.12 1.75
C GLY A 349 35.50 -34.14 2.54
N GLU A 350 34.92 -33.12 1.89
CA GLU A 350 33.99 -32.19 2.54
C GLU A 350 32.57 -32.75 2.64
N SER A 351 31.78 -32.17 3.55
CA SER A 351 30.35 -32.48 3.69
C SER A 351 29.57 -31.27 4.19
N ILE A 352 28.29 -31.19 3.82
CA ILE A 352 27.36 -30.16 4.28
C ILE A 352 26.23 -30.79 5.08
N ARG A 353 25.82 -30.12 6.17
CA ARG A 353 24.67 -30.52 6.98
C ARG A 353 23.48 -29.60 6.70
N VAL A 354 22.35 -30.19 6.30
CA VAL A 354 21.07 -29.50 6.09
C VAL A 354 20.06 -30.08 7.08
N GLY A 355 19.71 -29.30 8.10
CA GLY A 355 18.90 -29.78 9.23
C GLY A 355 19.58 -30.92 10.00
N THR A 356 19.01 -32.12 9.94
CA THR A 356 19.55 -33.34 10.58
C THR A 356 20.34 -34.23 9.61
N LYS A 357 20.27 -33.98 8.30
CA LYS A 357 20.92 -34.80 7.28
C LYS A 357 22.27 -34.22 6.87
N VAL A 358 23.17 -35.09 6.44
CA VAL A 358 24.53 -34.73 5.98
C VAL A 358 24.72 -35.27 4.57
N TYR A 359 25.23 -34.42 3.68
CA TYR A 359 25.46 -34.72 2.27
C TYR A 359 26.94 -34.54 1.92
N ALA A 360 27.49 -35.49 1.19
CA ALA A 360 28.89 -35.51 0.74
C ALA A 360 29.03 -35.98 -0.71
N GLN A 361 27.92 -36.27 -1.40
CA GLN A 361 27.89 -36.75 -2.78
C GLN A 361 27.15 -35.73 -3.65
N ALA A 362 27.53 -35.65 -4.93
CA ALA A 362 26.81 -34.82 -5.87
C ALA A 362 25.37 -35.30 -6.06
N GLY A 363 24.43 -34.36 -6.14
CA GLY A 363 23.01 -34.66 -6.28
C GLY A 363 22.12 -33.51 -5.86
N VAL A 364 20.82 -33.65 -6.13
CA VAL A 364 19.79 -32.70 -5.66
C VAL A 364 19.03 -33.34 -4.51
N TYR A 365 19.09 -32.70 -3.36
CA TYR A 365 18.45 -33.16 -2.12
C TYR A 365 17.30 -32.21 -1.73
N ILE A 366 16.18 -32.78 -1.29
CA ILE A 366 15.00 -32.04 -0.86
C ILE A 366 14.78 -32.33 0.62
N ASP A 367 14.85 -31.30 1.45
CA ASP A 367 14.66 -31.38 2.90
C ASP A 367 13.49 -30.52 3.36
N SER A 368 12.49 -31.16 3.96
CA SER A 368 11.40 -30.49 4.67
C SER A 368 11.88 -30.14 6.08
N LEU A 369 12.06 -28.84 6.35
CA LEU A 369 12.39 -28.30 7.66
C LEU A 369 11.15 -27.68 8.31
N LEU A 370 10.92 -28.02 9.56
CA LEU A 370 9.82 -27.47 10.35
C LEU A 370 10.17 -26.03 10.75
N THR A 371 9.40 -25.05 10.28
CA THR A 371 9.50 -23.67 10.78
C THR A 371 8.42 -23.39 11.82
N ALA A 372 8.67 -22.40 12.68
CA ALA A 372 7.73 -21.96 13.71
C ALA A 372 6.43 -21.34 13.17
N ALA A 373 6.28 -21.16 11.85
CA ALA A 373 5.18 -20.45 11.19
C ALA A 373 4.15 -21.35 10.48
N GLY A 374 4.25 -22.67 10.60
CA GLY A 374 3.12 -23.57 10.38
C GLY A 374 3.00 -24.21 9.00
N CYS A 375 3.58 -23.66 7.92
CA CYS A 375 3.70 -24.39 6.64
C CYS A 375 5.17 -24.71 6.35
N ASP A 376 5.45 -25.97 6.11
CA ASP A 376 6.79 -26.57 6.03
C ASP A 376 7.69 -25.78 5.07
N SER A 377 8.94 -25.54 5.46
CA SER A 377 9.93 -24.99 4.54
C SER A 377 10.63 -26.14 3.83
N VAL A 378 10.78 -26.05 2.51
CA VAL A 378 11.51 -27.03 1.71
C VAL A 378 12.84 -26.40 1.29
N VAL A 379 13.95 -26.97 1.74
CA VAL A 379 15.29 -26.60 1.26
C VAL A 379 15.66 -27.54 0.13
N ILE A 380 15.95 -26.99 -1.04
CA ILE A 380 16.45 -27.75 -2.20
C ILE A 380 17.95 -27.49 -2.28
N THR A 381 18.75 -28.51 -1.98
CA THR A 381 20.22 -28.42 -1.97
C THR A 381 20.78 -29.14 -3.18
N SER A 382 21.38 -28.40 -4.10
CA SER A 382 22.12 -28.93 -5.24
C SER A 382 23.59 -29.01 -4.87
N VAL A 383 24.12 -30.23 -4.74
CA VAL A 383 25.52 -30.49 -4.38
C VAL A 383 26.30 -30.88 -5.63
N GLN A 384 27.44 -30.22 -5.84
CA GLN A 384 28.43 -30.58 -6.85
C GLN A 384 29.72 -31.01 -6.16
N THR A 385 30.31 -32.12 -6.63
CA THR A 385 31.59 -32.64 -6.11
C THR A 385 32.59 -32.74 -7.26
N PRO A 386 33.24 -31.63 -7.64
CA PRO A 386 34.24 -31.64 -8.70
C PRO A 386 35.43 -32.51 -8.28
N THR A 387 35.92 -33.31 -9.22
CA THR A 387 37.07 -34.17 -9.00
C THR A 387 38.28 -33.51 -9.64
N ILE A 388 39.21 -33.00 -8.83
CA ILE A 388 40.55 -32.62 -9.27
C ILE A 388 41.54 -33.66 -8.76
N GLN A 389 42.42 -34.14 -9.64
CA GLN A 389 43.49 -35.08 -9.29
C GLN A 389 44.79 -34.62 -9.92
N VAL A 390 45.87 -34.55 -9.14
CA VAL A 390 47.20 -34.19 -9.63
C VAL A 390 48.20 -35.32 -9.38
N GLU A 391 49.03 -35.58 -10.37
CA GLU A 391 50.12 -36.56 -10.31
C GLU A 391 51.43 -35.91 -10.77
N VAL A 392 52.54 -36.29 -10.15
CA VAL A 392 53.90 -35.86 -10.51
C VAL A 392 54.76 -37.10 -10.80
N ILE A 393 55.50 -37.06 -11.91
CA ILE A 393 56.37 -38.15 -12.36
C ILE A 393 57.80 -37.60 -12.59
N PRO A 394 58.84 -38.27 -12.04
CA PRO A 394 58.77 -39.41 -11.13
C PRO A 394 58.32 -39.00 -9.70
N ASP A 395 57.90 -39.97 -8.89
CA ASP A 395 57.57 -39.82 -7.47
C ASP A 395 58.82 -39.76 -6.57
N ILE A 396 59.90 -40.42 -6.99
CA ILE A 396 61.23 -40.35 -6.37
C ILE A 396 62.27 -40.04 -7.45
N LEU A 397 63.15 -39.07 -7.20
CA LEU A 397 64.24 -38.69 -8.08
C LEU A 397 65.58 -38.69 -7.33
N SER A 398 66.52 -39.53 -7.76
CA SER A 398 67.93 -39.47 -7.34
C SER A 398 68.77 -38.82 -8.43
N ILE A 399 69.52 -37.76 -8.10
CA ILE A 399 70.24 -36.93 -9.07
C ILE A 399 71.52 -36.35 -8.46
N GLU A 400 72.60 -36.20 -9.22
CA GLU A 400 73.83 -35.58 -8.69
C GLU A 400 73.70 -34.06 -8.53
N LEU A 401 74.47 -33.48 -7.59
CA LEU A 401 74.56 -32.04 -7.38
C LEU A 401 74.92 -31.31 -8.68
N GLY A 402 74.10 -30.33 -9.06
CA GLY A 402 74.27 -29.49 -10.25
C GLY A 402 73.72 -30.07 -11.56
N GLN A 403 73.30 -31.35 -11.58
CA GLN A 403 72.63 -31.93 -12.74
C GLN A 403 71.20 -31.40 -12.91
N ARG A 404 70.59 -31.71 -14.07
CA ARG A 404 69.26 -31.23 -14.44
C ARG A 404 68.29 -32.36 -14.74
N ALA A 405 67.05 -32.24 -14.28
CA ALA A 405 65.95 -33.16 -14.60
C ALA A 405 64.65 -32.39 -14.81
N VAL A 406 63.74 -32.93 -15.62
CA VAL A 406 62.39 -32.37 -15.79
C VAL A 406 61.43 -33.12 -14.88
N LEU A 407 60.66 -32.40 -14.06
CA LEU A 407 59.54 -32.97 -13.31
C LEU A 407 58.28 -32.77 -14.15
N ASN A 408 57.53 -33.83 -14.45
CA ASN A 408 56.30 -33.71 -15.22
C ASN A 408 55.09 -33.90 -14.33
N ALA A 409 54.16 -32.97 -14.37
CA ALA A 409 52.88 -33.06 -13.70
C ALA A 409 51.74 -33.25 -14.69
N SER A 410 50.72 -33.99 -14.26
CA SER A 410 49.45 -34.10 -14.98
C SER A 410 48.30 -33.79 -14.02
N VAL A 411 47.32 -33.01 -14.51
CA VAL A 411 46.09 -32.69 -13.78
C VAL A 411 44.93 -33.31 -14.53
N GLN A 412 44.05 -34.00 -13.82
CA GLN A 412 42.83 -34.60 -14.35
C GLN A 412 41.59 -34.01 -13.68
N GLY A 413 40.49 -34.02 -14.43
CA GLY A 413 39.15 -33.67 -13.95
C GLY A 413 38.79 -32.19 -13.99
N THR A 414 39.74 -31.29 -14.30
CA THR A 414 39.48 -29.90 -14.72
C THR A 414 40.40 -29.52 -15.88
N THR A 415 39.96 -28.57 -16.70
CA THR A 415 40.78 -27.94 -17.75
C THR A 415 41.22 -26.52 -17.39
N ASP A 416 40.67 -25.93 -16.33
CA ASP A 416 40.97 -24.56 -15.88
C ASP A 416 41.53 -24.58 -14.46
N PHE A 417 42.84 -24.54 -14.33
CA PHE A 417 43.52 -24.71 -13.05
C PHE A 417 44.79 -23.87 -12.95
N VAL A 418 45.21 -23.61 -11.72
CA VAL A 418 46.49 -23.00 -11.40
C VAL A 418 47.40 -24.00 -10.69
N LEU A 419 48.69 -23.96 -11.02
CA LEU A 419 49.72 -24.80 -10.41
C LEU A 419 50.59 -23.98 -9.46
N THR A 420 51.04 -24.60 -8.37
CA THR A 420 52.00 -23.99 -7.44
C THR A 420 52.93 -25.05 -6.89
N TRP A 421 54.21 -24.95 -7.26
CA TRP A 421 55.30 -25.76 -6.73
C TRP A 421 55.91 -25.12 -5.48
N GLN A 422 56.23 -25.95 -4.50
CA GLN A 422 56.95 -25.58 -3.28
C GLN A 422 58.07 -26.59 -3.02
N GLY A 423 59.23 -26.13 -2.58
CA GLY A 423 60.35 -27.02 -2.27
C GLY A 423 61.69 -26.31 -2.08
N PRO A 424 62.79 -27.07 -1.96
CA PRO A 424 64.14 -26.56 -1.69
C PRO A 424 64.75 -25.58 -2.72
N GLY A 425 64.12 -25.38 -3.89
CA GLY A 425 64.56 -24.45 -4.93
C GLY A 425 65.12 -25.14 -6.19
N GLY A 426 65.66 -24.36 -7.14
CA GLY A 426 66.26 -24.91 -8.36
C GLY A 426 65.28 -25.24 -9.50
N LEU A 427 63.98 -25.00 -9.35
CA LEU A 427 62.99 -25.15 -10.43
C LEU A 427 63.01 -23.94 -11.37
N SER A 428 62.83 -24.17 -12.67
CA SER A 428 62.76 -23.10 -13.69
C SER A 428 61.50 -22.25 -13.64
N CYS A 429 60.39 -22.82 -13.16
CA CYS A 429 59.10 -22.18 -12.96
C CYS A 429 58.38 -22.87 -11.80
N THR A 430 57.49 -22.14 -11.13
CA THR A 430 56.71 -22.66 -9.99
C THR A 430 55.23 -22.81 -10.30
N ASP A 431 54.82 -22.46 -11.52
CA ASP A 431 53.43 -22.33 -11.98
C ASP A 431 53.18 -23.14 -13.27
N CYS A 432 54.07 -24.08 -13.58
CA CYS A 432 54.10 -24.82 -14.83
C CYS A 432 54.02 -26.33 -14.58
N ALA A 433 53.50 -27.08 -15.56
CA ALA A 433 53.37 -28.54 -15.46
C ALA A 433 54.71 -29.28 -15.58
N SER A 434 55.68 -28.70 -16.31
CA SER A 434 56.97 -29.36 -16.60
C SER A 434 58.19 -28.48 -16.25
N PRO A 435 58.43 -28.13 -14.97
CA PRO A 435 59.61 -27.37 -14.59
C PRO A 435 60.90 -28.17 -14.80
N LEU A 436 61.95 -27.47 -15.21
CA LEU A 436 63.32 -27.99 -15.18
C LEU A 436 63.93 -27.75 -13.80
N LEU A 437 64.25 -28.83 -13.09
CA LEU A 437 64.98 -28.83 -11.83
C LEU A 437 66.49 -28.82 -12.08
N VAL A 438 67.20 -27.90 -11.44
CA VAL A 438 68.65 -27.95 -11.23
C VAL A 438 68.91 -28.41 -9.79
N ALA A 439 69.55 -29.57 -9.64
CA ALA A 439 69.76 -30.20 -8.34
C ALA A 439 70.68 -29.35 -7.45
N GLN A 440 70.14 -28.80 -6.36
CA GLN A 440 70.87 -27.95 -5.41
C GLN A 440 70.82 -28.49 -3.98
N ALA A 441 69.69 -29.06 -3.57
CA ALA A 441 69.48 -29.63 -2.25
C ALA A 441 68.43 -30.74 -2.30
N SER A 442 68.60 -31.75 -1.43
CA SER A 442 67.62 -32.82 -1.24
C SER A 442 66.38 -32.29 -0.50
N GLY A 443 65.21 -32.83 -0.83
CA GLY A 443 63.96 -32.54 -0.12
C GLY A 443 62.71 -32.84 -0.95
N PRO A 444 61.52 -32.74 -0.32
CA PRO A 444 60.26 -32.90 -1.02
C PRO A 444 59.96 -31.66 -1.85
N TYR A 445 59.54 -31.86 -3.10
CA TYR A 445 58.90 -30.86 -3.92
C TYR A 445 57.43 -31.19 -4.02
N GLN A 446 56.59 -30.31 -3.49
CA GLN A 446 55.14 -30.46 -3.52
C GLN A 446 54.55 -29.59 -4.63
N LEU A 447 53.70 -30.18 -5.45
CA LEU A 447 52.84 -29.48 -6.38
C LEU A 447 51.43 -29.42 -5.81
N ILE A 448 50.84 -28.23 -5.81
CA ILE A 448 49.42 -28.02 -5.53
C ILE A 448 48.77 -27.57 -6.84
N ALA A 449 47.70 -28.25 -7.25
CA ALA A 449 46.84 -27.85 -8.35
C ALA A 449 45.50 -27.39 -7.79
N THR A 450 45.03 -26.20 -8.18
CA THR A 450 43.74 -25.65 -7.74
C THR A 450 42.88 -25.38 -8.96
N ASP A 451 41.70 -25.99 -9.01
CA ASP A 451 40.66 -25.74 -9.99
C ASP A 451 40.08 -24.33 -9.81
N LEU A 452 40.08 -23.52 -10.88
CA LEU A 452 39.65 -22.12 -10.78
C LEU A 452 38.12 -21.98 -10.77
N ASP A 453 37.40 -22.96 -11.30
CA ASP A 453 35.93 -22.95 -11.31
C ASP A 453 35.34 -23.36 -9.95
N SER A 454 35.88 -24.42 -9.35
CA SER A 454 35.37 -24.95 -8.08
C SER A 454 36.11 -24.46 -6.84
N GLY A 455 37.35 -23.97 -6.99
CA GLY A 455 38.25 -23.66 -5.88
C GLY A 455 38.86 -24.89 -5.19
N CYS A 456 38.54 -26.10 -5.64
CA CYS A 456 39.08 -27.32 -5.06
C CYS A 456 40.53 -27.53 -5.45
N SER A 457 41.31 -28.11 -4.54
CA SER A 457 42.72 -28.39 -4.78
C SER A 457 43.09 -29.82 -4.46
N ASP A 458 44.10 -30.30 -5.17
CA ASP A 458 44.78 -31.56 -4.90
C ASP A 458 46.29 -31.33 -4.91
N SER A 459 47.05 -32.22 -4.26
CA SER A 459 48.51 -32.08 -4.18
C SER A 459 49.24 -33.40 -4.37
N ALA A 460 50.36 -33.33 -5.09
CA ALA A 460 51.28 -34.43 -5.31
C ALA A 460 52.70 -34.04 -4.87
N VAL A 461 53.52 -35.02 -4.50
CA VAL A 461 54.87 -34.81 -3.99
C VAL A 461 55.85 -35.67 -4.76
N VAL A 462 56.99 -35.10 -5.13
CA VAL A 462 58.19 -35.83 -5.56
C VAL A 462 59.30 -35.65 -4.52
N VAL A 463 59.94 -36.76 -4.14
CA VAL A 463 61.08 -36.73 -3.22
C VAL A 463 62.37 -36.70 -4.01
N VAL A 464 63.11 -35.59 -3.92
CA VAL A 464 64.40 -35.44 -4.60
C VAL A 464 65.54 -35.70 -3.63
N SER A 465 66.42 -36.63 -4.01
CA SER A 465 67.66 -36.94 -3.30
C SER A 465 68.85 -36.49 -4.15
N VAL A 466 69.51 -35.42 -3.72
CA VAL A 466 70.72 -34.88 -4.36
C VAL A 466 71.95 -35.58 -3.81
N LEU A 467 72.68 -36.27 -4.69
CA LEU A 467 73.92 -36.98 -4.37
C LEU A 467 75.12 -36.04 -4.53
N ASN A 468 76.02 -36.02 -3.56
CA ASN A 468 77.24 -35.23 -3.59
C ASN A 468 78.45 -36.16 -3.44
N CYS A 469 78.87 -36.74 -4.56
CA CYS A 469 79.83 -37.84 -4.71
C CYS A 469 81.27 -37.47 -4.33
N GLU A 470 81.47 -37.17 -3.06
CA GLU A 470 82.71 -36.67 -2.50
C GLU A 470 83.27 -37.54 -1.37
N GLU A 471 82.50 -38.39 -0.69
CA GLU A 471 83.05 -39.19 0.40
C GLU A 471 83.72 -40.48 -0.11
N VAL A 472 85.01 -40.62 0.22
CA VAL A 472 85.78 -41.85 0.03
C VAL A 472 86.51 -42.11 1.34
N PHE A 473 86.26 -43.28 1.94
CA PHE A 473 86.85 -43.64 3.22
C PHE A 473 87.73 -44.88 3.10
N ILE A 474 88.96 -44.78 3.64
CA ILE A 474 89.88 -45.90 3.81
C ILE A 474 90.36 -45.85 5.26
N PRO A 475 90.25 -46.96 6.02
CA PRO A 475 90.80 -47.04 7.36
C PRO A 475 92.29 -46.67 7.41
N ASN A 476 92.69 -45.96 8.46
CA ASN A 476 94.08 -45.56 8.66
C ASN A 476 94.96 -46.69 9.24
N ALA A 477 94.36 -47.80 9.66
CA ALA A 477 95.07 -48.98 10.13
C ALA A 477 94.24 -50.25 9.91
N PHE A 478 94.93 -51.39 9.79
CA PHE A 478 94.30 -52.72 9.77
C PHE A 478 95.24 -53.76 10.40
N SER A 479 94.67 -54.85 10.92
CA SER A 479 95.36 -55.86 11.73
C SER A 479 95.07 -57.27 11.22
N PRO A 480 95.81 -57.77 10.21
CA PRO A 480 95.64 -59.12 9.67
C PRO A 480 96.09 -60.20 10.67
N ASN A 481 95.20 -60.54 11.61
CA ASN A 481 95.39 -61.50 12.70
C ASN A 481 94.41 -62.70 12.62
N PHE A 482 93.56 -62.74 11.58
CA PHE A 482 92.54 -63.75 11.30
C PHE A 482 91.40 -63.81 12.33
N ASP A 483 91.13 -62.72 13.05
CA ASP A 483 89.98 -62.61 13.96
C ASP A 483 88.67 -62.19 13.26
N GLN A 484 88.71 -62.03 11.93
CA GLN A 484 87.64 -61.56 11.04
C GLN A 484 87.34 -60.06 11.12
N PHE A 485 88.10 -59.30 11.93
CA PHE A 485 87.94 -57.85 12.09
C PHE A 485 89.18 -57.10 11.60
N ASN A 486 89.00 -56.24 10.59
CA ASN A 486 90.08 -55.45 9.99
C ASN A 486 91.26 -56.31 9.48
N ASP A 487 90.97 -57.53 9.01
CA ASP A 487 91.98 -58.42 8.44
C ASP A 487 92.46 -57.97 7.05
N GLN A 488 91.73 -57.07 6.41
CA GLN A 488 92.06 -56.49 5.12
C GLN A 488 91.88 -54.98 5.18
N LEU A 489 92.71 -54.26 4.44
CA LEU A 489 92.50 -52.86 4.15
C LEU A 489 91.38 -52.74 3.12
N GLU A 490 90.31 -52.04 3.47
CA GLU A 490 89.12 -51.93 2.64
C GLU A 490 88.88 -50.49 2.20
N LEU A 491 88.27 -50.35 1.03
CA LEU A 491 87.81 -49.09 0.49
C LEU A 491 86.29 -48.99 0.64
N PHE A 492 85.82 -47.87 1.15
CA PHE A 492 84.39 -47.55 1.26
C PHE A 492 84.05 -46.33 0.40
N THR A 493 83.01 -46.45 -0.42
CA THR A 493 82.59 -45.44 -1.39
C THR A 493 81.06 -45.29 -1.44
N GLU A 494 80.60 -44.12 -1.87
CA GLU A 494 79.21 -43.92 -2.32
C GLU A 494 78.93 -44.67 -3.64
N ASP A 495 77.66 -44.91 -3.96
CA ASP A 495 77.23 -45.71 -5.14
C ASP A 495 77.58 -45.10 -6.50
N CYS A 496 77.79 -43.79 -6.55
CA CYS A 496 78.15 -43.09 -7.78
C CYS A 496 79.60 -43.33 -8.22
N PHE A 497 80.45 -43.96 -7.41
CA PHE A 497 81.74 -44.46 -7.88
C PHE A 497 81.55 -45.81 -8.58
N THR A 498 81.71 -45.82 -9.90
CA THR A 498 81.41 -47.00 -10.74
C THR A 498 82.62 -47.89 -10.96
N ARG A 499 83.84 -47.35 -10.84
CA ARG A 499 85.06 -48.09 -11.16
C ARG A 499 86.28 -47.63 -10.38
N LEU A 500 87.04 -48.59 -9.86
CA LEU A 500 88.38 -48.42 -9.32
C LEU A 500 89.38 -48.57 -10.46
N ILE A 501 89.89 -47.45 -10.97
CA ILE A 501 90.83 -47.42 -12.10
C ILE A 501 92.19 -47.98 -11.69
N SER A 502 92.68 -47.58 -10.52
CA SER A 502 93.92 -48.12 -9.94
C SER A 502 93.94 -47.94 -8.44
N TRP A 503 94.46 -48.91 -7.69
CA TRP A 503 94.83 -48.77 -6.28
C TRP A 503 96.18 -49.44 -6.05
N ARG A 504 97.17 -48.65 -5.67
CA ARG A 504 98.54 -49.08 -5.40
C ARG A 504 98.93 -48.77 -3.97
N ILE A 505 99.61 -49.71 -3.32
CA ILE A 505 100.17 -49.53 -1.98
C ILE A 505 101.68 -49.75 -2.05
N PHE A 506 102.43 -48.89 -1.36
CA PHE A 506 103.88 -48.85 -1.35
C PHE A 506 104.41 -48.98 0.08
N ASP A 507 105.54 -49.67 0.24
CA ASP A 507 106.27 -49.70 1.51
C ASP A 507 106.95 -48.35 1.83
N ARG A 508 107.56 -48.26 3.01
CA ARG A 508 108.30 -47.06 3.46
C ARG A 508 109.47 -46.64 2.57
N TRP A 509 109.92 -47.50 1.67
CA TRP A 509 111.02 -47.24 0.73
C TRP A 509 110.51 -46.95 -0.69
N GLY A 510 109.19 -46.93 -0.90
CA GLY A 510 108.56 -46.67 -2.19
C GLY A 510 108.41 -47.90 -3.09
N ALA A 511 108.70 -49.10 -2.59
CA ALA A 511 108.47 -50.32 -3.36
C ALA A 511 106.98 -50.69 -3.34
N GLN A 512 106.41 -50.98 -4.52
CA GLN A 512 105.01 -51.40 -4.63
C GLN A 512 104.81 -52.78 -4.00
N VAL A 513 103.87 -52.89 -3.06
CA VAL A 513 103.56 -54.11 -2.31
C VAL A 513 102.20 -54.71 -2.69
N TYR A 514 101.28 -53.89 -3.21
CA TYR A 514 99.94 -54.30 -3.64
C TYR A 514 99.49 -53.45 -4.82
N GLU A 515 98.75 -54.06 -5.75
CA GLU A 515 98.15 -53.37 -6.89
C GLU A 515 96.83 -54.03 -7.31
N VAL A 516 95.84 -53.18 -7.56
CA VAL A 516 94.60 -53.50 -8.26
C VAL A 516 94.41 -52.49 -9.38
N ILE A 517 94.04 -52.96 -10.57
CA ILE A 517 93.78 -52.13 -11.75
C ILE A 517 92.41 -52.51 -12.32
N ASP A 518 91.68 -51.51 -12.79
CA ASP A 518 90.46 -51.65 -13.60
C ASP A 518 89.44 -52.64 -13.04
N ASN A 519 88.93 -52.33 -11.84
CA ASN A 519 87.89 -53.13 -11.19
C ASN A 519 86.58 -52.34 -11.10
N PRO A 520 85.44 -52.90 -11.56
CA PRO A 520 84.14 -52.28 -11.36
C PRO A 520 83.82 -52.25 -9.86
N LEU A 521 83.25 -51.14 -9.41
CA LEU A 521 82.73 -51.02 -8.05
C LEU A 521 81.22 -51.27 -8.12
N SER A 522 80.78 -52.31 -7.40
CA SER A 522 79.36 -52.65 -7.26
C SER A 522 79.05 -52.73 -5.76
N GLY A 523 78.69 -51.60 -5.17
CA GLY A 523 78.36 -51.44 -3.76
C GLY A 523 79.40 -50.65 -2.96
N HIS A 524 79.09 -50.42 -1.69
CA HIS A 524 79.80 -49.46 -0.83
C HIS A 524 81.15 -49.93 -0.28
N ARG A 525 81.62 -51.13 -0.64
CA ARG A 525 82.79 -51.76 -0.03
C ARG A 525 83.58 -52.55 -1.06
N PHE A 526 84.89 -52.32 -1.09
CA PHE A 526 85.83 -53.05 -1.92
C PHE A 526 86.95 -53.66 -1.06
N PRO A 527 87.12 -55.00 -1.05
CA PRO A 527 88.20 -55.64 -0.32
C PRO A 527 89.53 -55.34 -0.99
N GLY A 528 90.46 -54.75 -0.25
CA GLY A 528 91.78 -54.38 -0.74
C GLY A 528 92.86 -55.34 -0.27
N TRP A 529 93.88 -54.78 0.39
CA TRP A 529 95.10 -55.50 0.72
C TRP A 529 94.99 -56.28 2.04
N ASP A 530 95.35 -57.56 2.01
CA ASP A 530 95.33 -58.49 3.15
C ASP A 530 96.59 -58.45 4.04
N GLY A 531 97.54 -57.56 3.73
CA GLY A 531 98.80 -57.45 4.47
C GLY A 531 99.85 -58.52 4.12
N PHE A 532 99.65 -59.28 3.04
CA PHE A 532 100.66 -60.20 2.50
C PHE A 532 101.36 -59.60 1.28
N VAL A 533 102.66 -59.89 1.13
CA VAL A 533 103.45 -59.52 -0.04
C VAL A 533 104.12 -60.78 -0.56
N ARG A 534 103.77 -61.19 -1.78
CA ARG A 534 104.28 -62.43 -2.41
C ARG A 534 104.08 -63.68 -1.53
N GLY A 535 102.93 -63.75 -0.86
CA GLY A 535 102.57 -64.87 0.03
C GLY A 535 103.27 -64.87 1.39
N GLN A 536 104.10 -63.86 1.69
CA GLN A 536 104.73 -63.69 3.01
C GLN A 536 104.07 -62.55 3.79
N PRO A 537 103.98 -62.67 5.12
CA PRO A 537 103.43 -61.60 5.95
C PRO A 537 104.28 -60.31 5.82
N ALA A 538 103.69 -59.20 5.38
CA ALA A 538 104.38 -57.90 5.23
C ALA A 538 104.85 -57.33 6.58
N PRO A 539 106.01 -56.64 6.68
CA PRO A 539 106.45 -56.04 7.95
C PRO A 539 105.43 -55.09 8.56
N GLN A 540 105.32 -55.07 9.89
CA GLN A 540 104.58 -54.03 10.60
C GLN A 540 105.16 -52.65 10.28
N GLY A 541 104.32 -51.68 9.98
CA GLY A 541 104.76 -50.34 9.63
C GLY A 541 103.73 -49.51 8.88
N VAL A 542 104.17 -48.34 8.44
CA VAL A 542 103.36 -47.40 7.63
C VAL A 542 103.58 -47.69 6.15
N TYR A 543 102.49 -47.75 5.42
CA TYR A 543 102.43 -47.91 3.97
C TYR A 543 101.70 -46.72 3.37
N SER A 544 102.15 -46.26 2.21
CA SER A 544 101.45 -45.20 1.49
C SER A 544 100.60 -45.80 0.37
N TYR A 545 99.45 -45.21 0.09
CA TYR A 545 98.60 -45.65 -1.00
C TYR A 545 98.22 -44.50 -1.93
N GLN A 546 98.00 -44.84 -3.19
CA GLN A 546 97.38 -43.96 -4.17
C GLN A 546 96.30 -44.75 -4.90
N LEU A 547 95.14 -44.14 -5.06
CA LEU A 547 94.06 -44.70 -5.84
C LEU A 547 93.40 -43.65 -6.73
N LEU A 548 92.77 -44.14 -7.78
CA LEU A 548 92.04 -43.37 -8.77
C LEU A 548 90.70 -44.07 -8.98
N LEU A 549 89.62 -43.35 -8.71
CA LEU A 549 88.24 -43.80 -8.92
C LEU A 549 87.63 -43.04 -10.09
N GLU A 550 86.70 -43.68 -10.78
CA GLU A 550 85.83 -43.09 -11.78
C GLU A 550 84.41 -43.01 -11.21
N ARG A 551 83.78 -41.85 -11.39
CA ARG A 551 82.37 -41.62 -11.08
C ARG A 551 81.50 -42.02 -12.28
N ASP A 552 80.21 -42.25 -12.05
CA ASP A 552 79.20 -42.51 -13.08
C ASP A 552 79.17 -41.46 -14.21
N ASN A 553 79.45 -40.20 -13.90
CA ASN A 553 79.59 -39.09 -14.86
C ASN A 553 80.93 -39.10 -15.63
N GLY A 554 81.78 -40.10 -15.43
CA GLY A 554 83.07 -40.28 -16.10
C GLY A 554 84.22 -39.43 -15.54
N THR A 555 83.98 -38.61 -14.51
CA THR A 555 85.04 -37.83 -13.86
C THR A 555 85.89 -38.70 -12.94
N LEU A 556 87.18 -38.33 -12.80
CA LEU A 556 88.13 -39.09 -11.99
C LEU A 556 88.36 -38.42 -10.63
N LYS A 557 88.39 -39.22 -9.56
CA LYS A 557 88.78 -38.81 -8.21
C LYS A 557 90.07 -39.50 -7.79
N LYS A 558 91.11 -38.71 -7.52
CA LYS A 558 92.36 -39.21 -6.96
C LYS A 558 92.31 -39.13 -5.44
N VAL A 559 92.65 -40.22 -4.77
CA VAL A 559 92.80 -40.28 -3.31
C VAL A 559 94.18 -40.84 -2.98
N SER A 560 94.82 -40.28 -1.97
CA SER A 560 96.12 -40.74 -1.50
C SER A 560 96.20 -40.56 0.01
N GLY A 561 96.91 -41.46 0.67
CA GLY A 561 97.07 -41.41 2.12
C GLY A 561 98.05 -42.44 2.62
N GLU A 562 98.04 -42.64 3.92
CA GLU A 562 98.88 -43.61 4.62
C GLU A 562 98.00 -44.57 5.42
N VAL A 563 98.49 -45.79 5.60
CA VAL A 563 97.84 -46.84 6.38
C VAL A 563 98.89 -47.54 7.24
N VAL A 564 98.53 -47.83 8.49
CA VAL A 564 99.38 -48.57 9.43
C VAL A 564 98.96 -50.05 9.42
N LEU A 565 99.89 -50.93 9.08
CA LEU A 565 99.71 -52.37 9.27
C LEU A 565 100.15 -52.74 10.68
N LEU A 566 99.24 -53.30 11.48
CA LEU A 566 99.46 -53.77 12.85
C LEU A 566 99.55 -55.30 12.89
N ARG A 567 100.39 -55.86 13.76
CA ARG A 567 100.50 -57.31 14.00
C ARG A 567 100.80 -57.64 15.45
#